data_AF-A0A2V8XDA3-F1
#
_entry.id   AF-A0A2V8XDA3-F1
#
_cell.length_a   1.000
_cell.length_b   1.000
_cell.length_c   1.000
_cell.angle_alpha   90.00
_cell.angle_beta   90.00
_cell.angle_gamma   90.00
#
_symmetry.space_group_name_H-M   'P 1'
#
loop_
_entity.id
_entity.type
_entity.pdbx_description
1 polymer ?
#
loop_
_entity_poly.entity_id
_entity_poly.type
_entity_poly.pdbx_seq_one_letter_code
_entity_poly.pdbx_strand_id
1 'polypeptide(L)'
;WQMNAALREAEFGNSARAKQETAAALAIAASRDVQVLAALALARAGEARQAQKMSDQVAKQFPLNTVLRGYWLPTIRAAIALDRDKPSEAVETLQACLPYELGYPNPEVEVGRYLYPVYVRGQAYLLIHRGSEGLAEFQKFLDRRSVAVNSPLGALTRLGLARAYNLLGENAKSRAAYEDFFHLWKDADPDIPILAQARAEYSRLSH
;
A
#
# COMPACT_ATOMS: atom_id res chain seq x y z
N TRP A 1 -16.78 -5.10 3.97
CA TRP A 1 -16.28 -6.38 3.43
C TRP A 1 -15.85 -6.28 1.98
N GLN A 2 -16.72 -5.90 1.02
CA GLN A 2 -16.30 -5.80 -0.41
C GLN A 2 -15.12 -4.86 -0.65
N MET A 3 -15.04 -3.71 0.04
CA MET A 3 -13.87 -2.83 -0.08
C MET A 3 -12.57 -3.42 0.48
N ASN A 4 -12.64 -4.37 1.42
CA ASN A 4 -11.45 -5.09 1.88
C ASN A 4 -10.91 -6.01 0.77
N ALA A 5 -11.81 -6.67 0.03
CA ALA A 5 -11.42 -7.48 -1.13
C ALA A 5 -10.81 -6.58 -2.22
N ALA A 6 -11.48 -5.49 -2.60
CA ALA A 6 -11.00 -4.61 -3.67
C ALA A 6 -9.60 -4.06 -3.41
N LEU A 7 -9.31 -3.64 -2.17
CA LEU A 7 -7.98 -3.18 -1.79
C LEU A 7 -6.94 -4.29 -1.75
N ARG A 8 -7.33 -5.50 -1.32
CA ARG A 8 -6.42 -6.66 -1.31
C ARG A 8 -6.01 -6.99 -2.73
N GLU A 9 -6.98 -7.06 -3.64
CA GLU A 9 -6.73 -7.30 -5.06
C GLU A 9 -5.85 -6.21 -5.66
N ALA A 10 -6.08 -4.94 -5.30
CA ALA A 10 -5.23 -3.84 -5.78
C ALA A 10 -3.77 -4.00 -5.33
N GLU A 11 -3.52 -4.27 -4.05
CA GLU A 11 -2.16 -4.46 -3.52
C GLU A 11 -1.50 -5.76 -4.01
N PHE A 12 -2.29 -6.74 -4.43
CA PHE A 12 -1.80 -7.98 -5.02
C PHE A 12 -1.51 -7.86 -6.53
N GLY A 13 -1.82 -6.70 -7.12
CA GLY A 13 -1.62 -6.40 -8.55
C GLY A 13 -2.78 -6.83 -9.45
N ASN A 14 -3.90 -7.30 -8.89
CA ASN A 14 -5.12 -7.68 -9.61
C ASN A 14 -5.99 -6.45 -9.92
N SER A 15 -5.44 -5.49 -10.67
CA SER A 15 -6.07 -4.19 -10.90
C SER A 15 -7.47 -4.27 -11.53
N ALA A 16 -7.70 -5.20 -12.46
CA ALA A 16 -9.02 -5.37 -13.08
C ALA A 16 -10.09 -5.78 -12.06
N ARG A 17 -9.77 -6.75 -11.20
CA ARG A 17 -10.67 -7.23 -10.15
C ARG A 17 -10.91 -6.17 -9.08
N ALA A 18 -9.86 -5.47 -8.66
CA ALA A 18 -9.97 -4.34 -7.73
C ALA A 18 -10.96 -3.28 -8.22
N LYS A 19 -10.91 -2.94 -9.52
CA LYS A 19 -11.83 -1.98 -10.15
C LYS A 19 -13.27 -2.48 -10.17
N GLN A 20 -13.47 -3.73 -10.56
CA GLN A 20 -14.80 -4.34 -10.58
C GLN A 20 -15.43 -4.38 -9.17
N GLU A 21 -14.68 -4.83 -8.17
CA GLU A 21 -15.17 -4.93 -6.79
C GLU A 21 -15.42 -3.54 -6.18
N THR A 22 -14.60 -2.54 -6.52
CA THR A 22 -14.82 -1.14 -6.11
C THR A 22 -16.13 -0.59 -6.70
N ALA A 23 -16.36 -0.82 -8.00
CA ALA A 23 -17.60 -0.38 -8.65
C ALA A 23 -18.84 -1.03 -8.03
N ALA A 24 -18.78 -2.34 -7.75
CA ALA A 24 -19.84 -3.08 -7.10
C ALA A 24 -20.14 -2.55 -5.68
N ALA A 25 -19.10 -2.27 -4.89
CA ALA A 25 -19.26 -1.73 -3.53
C ALA A 25 -19.92 -0.34 -3.53
N LEU A 26 -19.51 0.53 -4.46
CA LEU A 26 -20.09 1.87 -4.62
C LEU A 26 -21.56 1.82 -5.05
N ALA A 27 -21.96 0.83 -5.85
CA ALA A 27 -23.35 0.63 -6.27
C ALA A 27 -24.26 0.21 -5.10
N ILE A 28 -23.70 -0.47 -4.09
CA ILE A 28 -24.44 -0.89 -2.89
C ILE A 28 -24.53 0.25 -1.88
N ALA A 29 -23.42 0.93 -1.59
CA ALA A 29 -23.41 2.05 -0.65
C ALA A 29 -22.33 3.08 -1.03
N ALA A 30 -22.73 4.34 -1.08
CA ALA A 30 -21.82 5.48 -1.29
C ALA A 30 -21.53 6.22 0.03
N SER A 31 -21.32 5.48 1.13
CA SER A 31 -20.94 6.10 2.41
C SER A 31 -19.54 6.71 2.31
N ARG A 32 -19.24 7.69 3.18
CA ARG A 32 -17.91 8.32 3.27
C ARG A 32 -16.79 7.29 3.31
N ASP A 33 -16.95 6.28 4.14
CA ASP A 33 -15.93 5.26 4.39
C ASP A 33 -15.72 4.39 3.13
N VAL A 34 -16.79 4.03 2.43
CA VAL A 34 -16.69 3.33 1.13
C VAL A 34 -16.01 4.23 0.10
N GLN A 35 -16.36 5.52 0.03
CA GLN A 35 -15.74 6.46 -0.92
C GLN A 35 -14.23 6.63 -0.65
N VAL A 36 -13.81 6.69 0.61
CA VAL A 36 -12.39 6.78 0.98
C VAL A 36 -11.63 5.53 0.53
N LEU A 37 -12.14 4.35 0.87
CA LEU A 37 -11.51 3.08 0.49
C LEU A 37 -11.53 2.88 -1.03
N ALA A 38 -12.62 3.30 -1.71
CA ALA A 38 -12.75 3.21 -3.16
C ALA A 38 -11.74 4.11 -3.86
N ALA A 39 -11.57 5.35 -3.40
CA ALA A 39 -10.56 6.25 -3.93
C ALA A 39 -9.15 5.67 -3.77
N LEU A 40 -8.85 5.03 -2.63
CA LEU A 40 -7.58 4.35 -2.42
C LEU A 40 -7.43 3.14 -3.36
N ALA A 41 -8.42 2.26 -3.45
CA ALA A 41 -8.37 1.08 -4.32
C ALA A 41 -8.18 1.46 -5.79
N LEU A 42 -8.89 2.49 -6.25
CA LEU A 42 -8.73 3.04 -7.60
C LEU A 42 -7.33 3.60 -7.82
N ALA A 43 -6.77 4.35 -6.86
CA ALA A 43 -5.40 4.85 -6.97
C ALA A 43 -4.38 3.72 -7.08
N ARG A 44 -4.55 2.66 -6.28
CA ARG A 44 -3.68 1.48 -6.26
C ARG A 44 -3.86 0.56 -7.47
N ALA A 45 -5.03 0.62 -8.12
CA ALA A 45 -5.33 -0.11 -9.35
C ALA A 45 -5.06 0.69 -10.64
N GLY A 46 -4.43 1.86 -10.54
CA GLY A 46 -4.00 2.68 -11.69
C GLY A 46 -5.08 3.60 -12.28
N GLU A 47 -6.15 3.89 -11.53
CA GLU A 47 -7.22 4.80 -11.96
C GLU A 47 -7.07 6.18 -11.32
N ALA A 48 -5.88 6.80 -11.46
CA ALA A 48 -5.55 8.07 -10.82
C ALA A 48 -6.58 9.18 -11.04
N ARG A 49 -7.18 9.28 -12.24
CA ARG A 49 -8.21 10.29 -12.53
C ARG A 49 -9.48 10.08 -11.69
N GLN A 50 -9.95 8.84 -11.58
CA GLN A 50 -11.16 8.51 -10.81
C GLN A 50 -10.90 8.66 -9.31
N ALA A 51 -9.75 8.17 -8.85
CA ALA A 51 -9.31 8.31 -7.47
C ALA A 51 -9.21 9.78 -7.04
N GLN A 52 -8.60 10.63 -7.89
CA GLN A 52 -8.49 12.07 -7.63
C GLN A 52 -9.87 12.71 -7.46
N LYS A 53 -10.76 12.52 -8.44
CA LYS A 53 -12.12 13.07 -8.42
C LYS A 53 -12.87 12.68 -7.15
N MET A 54 -12.77 11.42 -6.75
CA MET A 54 -13.43 10.92 -5.54
C MET A 54 -12.79 11.49 -4.27
N SER A 55 -11.46 11.55 -4.20
CA SER A 55 -10.75 12.14 -3.06
C SER A 55 -11.09 13.63 -2.86
N ASP A 56 -11.21 14.38 -3.96
CA ASP A 56 -11.58 15.80 -3.93
C ASP A 56 -13.03 16.00 -3.48
N GLN A 57 -13.93 15.12 -3.91
CA GLN A 57 -15.32 15.13 -3.45
C GLN A 57 -15.41 14.85 -1.94
N VAL A 58 -14.70 13.83 -1.45
CA VAL A 58 -14.64 13.53 -0.01
C VAL A 58 -14.06 14.71 0.78
N ALA A 59 -13.00 15.34 0.28
CA ALA A 59 -12.39 16.49 0.92
C ALA A 59 -13.35 17.69 1.03
N LYS A 60 -14.17 17.92 -0.01
CA LYS A 60 -15.20 18.98 -0.02
C LYS A 60 -16.36 18.68 0.91
N GLN A 61 -16.79 17.43 1.00
CA GLN A 61 -17.91 17.02 1.85
C GLN A 61 -17.54 16.99 3.34
N PHE A 62 -16.28 16.70 3.67
CA PHE A 62 -15.82 16.54 5.05
C PHE A 62 -14.58 17.41 5.37
N PRO A 63 -14.64 18.75 5.19
CA PRO A 63 -13.46 19.63 5.26
C PRO A 63 -12.87 19.76 6.67
N LEU A 64 -13.61 19.40 7.71
CA LEU A 64 -13.16 19.48 9.11
C LEU A 64 -12.74 18.12 9.68
N ASN A 65 -12.80 17.03 8.89
CA ASN A 65 -12.44 15.71 9.40
C ASN A 65 -10.91 15.57 9.47
N THR A 66 -10.37 15.59 10.68
CA THR A 66 -8.93 15.51 10.96
C THR A 66 -8.30 14.21 10.45
N VAL A 67 -8.97 13.07 10.61
CA VAL A 67 -8.44 11.76 10.16
C VAL A 67 -8.34 11.71 8.64
N LEU A 68 -9.35 12.23 7.93
CA LEU A 68 -9.27 12.31 6.46
C LEU A 68 -8.15 13.25 6.02
N ARG A 69 -8.04 14.43 6.63
CA ARG A 69 -7.04 15.44 6.25
C ARG A 69 -5.61 15.04 6.58
N GLY A 70 -5.41 14.36 7.72
CA GLY A 70 -4.10 13.99 8.24
C GLY A 70 -3.62 12.61 7.80
N TYR A 71 -4.52 11.70 7.41
CA TYR A 71 -4.17 10.32 7.11
C TYR A 71 -4.64 9.87 5.72
N TRP A 72 -5.95 9.78 5.49
CA TRP A 72 -6.46 9.12 4.29
C TRP A 72 -6.28 9.91 3.00
N LEU A 73 -6.60 11.21 2.99
CA LEU A 73 -6.48 12.03 1.78
C LEU A 73 -5.01 12.18 1.34
N PRO A 74 -4.03 12.44 2.22
CA PRO A 74 -2.63 12.40 1.83
C PRO A 74 -2.19 11.02 1.33
N THR A 75 -2.66 9.92 1.95
CA THR A 75 -2.35 8.55 1.49
C THR A 75 -2.88 8.28 0.07
N ILE A 76 -4.12 8.67 -0.21
CA ILE A 76 -4.72 8.52 -1.56
C ILE A 76 -3.96 9.37 -2.57
N ARG A 77 -3.63 10.62 -2.24
CA ARG A 77 -2.86 11.51 -3.12
C ARG A 77 -1.46 10.97 -3.41
N ALA A 78 -0.79 10.41 -2.40
CA ALA A 78 0.50 9.78 -2.57
C ALA A 78 0.42 8.53 -3.47
N ALA A 79 -0.62 7.69 -3.30
CA ALA A 79 -0.86 6.57 -4.20
C ALA A 79 -1.10 7.01 -5.65
N ILE A 80 -1.86 8.10 -5.85
CA ILE A 80 -2.05 8.73 -7.17
C ILE A 80 -0.72 9.25 -7.74
N ALA A 81 0.13 9.84 -6.90
CA ALA A 81 1.44 10.31 -7.31
C ALA A 81 2.35 9.15 -7.74
N LEU A 82 2.32 8.01 -7.05
CA LEU A 82 3.03 6.80 -7.47
C LEU A 82 2.56 6.29 -8.84
N ASP A 83 1.26 6.24 -9.08
CA ASP A 83 0.69 5.85 -10.39
C ASP A 83 1.10 6.80 -11.53
N ARG A 84 1.35 8.08 -11.20
CA ARG A 84 1.78 9.11 -12.15
C ARG A 84 3.29 9.25 -12.28
N ASP A 85 4.05 8.28 -11.77
CA ASP A 85 5.52 8.29 -11.78
C ASP A 85 6.12 9.52 -11.07
N LYS A 86 5.50 9.92 -9.95
CA LYS A 86 5.95 11.03 -9.08
C LYS A 86 6.24 10.58 -7.66
N PRO A 87 7.19 9.66 -7.44
CA PRO A 87 7.46 9.11 -6.11
C PRO A 87 8.00 10.14 -5.11
N SER A 88 8.76 11.16 -5.54
CA SER A 88 9.21 12.23 -4.63
C SER A 88 8.03 13.05 -4.08
N GLU A 89 7.04 13.37 -4.93
CA GLU A 89 5.81 14.06 -4.51
C GLU A 89 5.01 13.21 -3.51
N ALA A 90 5.01 11.88 -3.68
CA ALA A 90 4.40 10.96 -2.72
C ALA A 90 5.08 11.04 -1.34
N VAL A 91 6.42 11.05 -1.28
CA VAL A 91 7.18 11.18 -0.02
C VAL A 91 6.85 12.50 0.69
N GLU A 92 6.83 13.61 -0.04
CA GLU A 92 6.51 14.94 0.50
C GLU A 92 5.07 15.01 1.00
N THR A 93 4.12 14.51 0.22
CA THR A 93 2.69 14.46 0.59
C THR A 93 2.47 13.69 1.89
N LEU A 94 3.20 12.59 2.09
CA LEU A 94 3.06 11.71 3.25
C LEU A 94 3.71 12.25 4.53
N GLN A 95 4.40 13.40 4.48
CA GLN A 95 4.87 14.08 5.71
C GLN A 95 3.69 14.48 6.61
N ALA A 96 2.54 14.82 6.02
CA ALA A 96 1.33 15.16 6.76
C ALA A 96 0.81 14.01 7.64
N CYS A 97 1.19 12.76 7.33
CA CYS A 97 0.75 11.57 8.05
C CYS A 97 1.58 11.25 9.29
N LEU A 98 2.81 11.79 9.42
CA LEU A 98 3.74 11.45 10.50
C LEU A 98 3.11 11.54 11.91
N PRO A 99 2.35 12.60 12.27
CA PRO A 99 1.73 12.70 13.59
C PRO A 99 0.66 11.63 13.86
N TYR A 100 0.17 10.95 12.83
CA TYR A 100 -0.98 10.04 12.88
C TYR A 100 -0.58 8.57 12.66
N GLU A 101 0.70 8.25 12.47
CA GLU A 101 1.18 6.87 12.20
C GLU A 101 0.98 5.90 13.36
N LEU A 102 0.85 6.42 14.58
CA LEU A 102 0.50 5.68 15.79
C LEU A 102 -1.02 5.59 16.02
N GLY A 103 -1.82 6.24 15.17
CA GLY A 103 -3.26 6.33 15.31
C GLY A 103 -4.01 5.07 14.88
N TYR A 104 -5.31 5.09 15.17
CA TYR A 104 -6.29 4.07 14.75
C TYR A 104 -7.32 4.75 13.81
N PRO A 105 -6.97 5.01 12.54
CA PRO A 105 -7.81 5.80 11.67
C PRO A 105 -9.00 4.99 11.14
N ASN A 106 -10.19 5.57 11.21
CA ASN A 106 -11.36 5.08 10.48
C ASN A 106 -11.36 5.63 9.04
N PRO A 107 -11.83 4.89 8.02
CA PRO A 107 -12.45 3.57 8.12
C PRO A 107 -11.49 2.42 8.44
N GLU A 108 -12.02 1.38 9.09
CA GLU A 108 -11.28 0.13 9.30
C GLU A 108 -11.11 -0.63 7.99
N VAL A 109 -9.89 -1.09 7.71
CA VAL A 109 -9.56 -1.89 6.52
C VAL A 109 -8.64 -3.04 6.89
N GLU A 110 -9.01 -4.26 6.53
CA GLU A 110 -8.23 -5.47 6.84
C GLU A 110 -6.85 -5.46 6.18
N VAL A 111 -6.78 -4.89 4.96
CA VAL A 111 -5.57 -4.88 4.12
C VAL A 111 -4.41 -4.18 4.82
N GLY A 112 -4.68 -3.11 5.58
CA GLY A 112 -3.66 -2.27 6.19
C GLY A 112 -4.24 -1.15 7.04
N ARG A 113 -5.05 -1.49 8.06
CA ARG A 113 -5.66 -0.52 8.99
C ARG A 113 -4.63 0.45 9.57
N TYR A 114 -3.44 -0.07 9.83
CA TYR A 114 -2.33 0.65 10.41
C TYR A 114 -1.23 0.77 9.38
N LEU A 115 -0.52 1.90 9.40
CA LEU A 115 0.72 2.08 8.63
C LEU A 115 0.54 2.05 7.10
N TYR A 116 -0.67 2.21 6.55
CA TYR A 116 -0.84 2.37 5.09
C TYR A 116 0.03 3.50 4.51
N PRO A 117 0.07 4.72 5.10
CA PRO A 117 0.99 5.78 4.66
C PRO A 117 2.45 5.34 4.68
N VAL A 118 2.84 4.55 5.70
CA VAL A 118 4.20 4.03 5.84
C VAL A 118 4.55 3.07 4.72
N TYR A 119 3.63 2.16 4.37
CA TYR A 119 3.82 1.23 3.26
C TYR A 119 3.98 1.97 1.92
N VAL A 120 3.09 2.93 1.63
CA VAL A 120 3.17 3.74 0.40
C VAL A 120 4.44 4.58 0.37
N ARG A 121 4.88 5.13 1.51
CA ARG A 121 6.14 5.89 1.60
C ARG A 121 7.36 5.01 1.39
N GLY A 122 7.35 3.79 1.96
CA GLY A 122 8.39 2.79 1.71
C GLY A 122 8.50 2.47 0.21
N GLN A 123 7.37 2.23 -0.47
CA GLN A 123 7.36 2.04 -1.92
C GLN A 123 7.89 3.26 -2.68
N ALA A 124 7.50 4.46 -2.28
CA ALA A 124 7.98 5.70 -2.89
C ALA A 124 9.52 5.81 -2.78
N TYR A 125 10.09 5.51 -1.61
CA TYR A 125 11.53 5.50 -1.41
C TYR A 125 12.26 4.47 -2.29
N LEU A 126 11.69 3.27 -2.46
CA LEU A 126 12.25 2.26 -3.38
C LEU A 126 12.31 2.79 -4.83
N LEU A 127 11.25 3.47 -5.29
CA LEU A 127 11.16 4.00 -6.65
C LEU A 127 12.15 5.14 -6.93
N ILE A 128 12.59 5.87 -5.90
CA ILE A 128 13.67 6.87 -6.02
C ILE A 128 15.04 6.33 -5.56
N HIS A 129 15.22 5.01 -5.54
CA HIS A 129 16.46 4.33 -5.18
C HIS A 129 17.03 4.67 -3.79
N ARG A 130 16.18 5.09 -2.86
CA ARG A 130 16.52 5.39 -1.47
C ARG A 130 16.29 4.18 -0.58
N GLY A 131 17.13 3.16 -0.77
CA GLY A 131 16.99 1.85 -0.12
C GLY A 131 16.99 1.92 1.40
N SER A 132 17.83 2.76 2.02
CA SER A 132 17.92 2.90 3.48
C SER A 132 16.65 3.46 4.09
N GLU A 133 16.06 4.49 3.47
CA GLU A 133 14.82 5.10 3.91
C GLU A 133 13.63 4.17 3.69
N GLY A 134 13.58 3.48 2.55
CA GLY A 134 12.59 2.44 2.30
C GLY A 134 12.64 1.32 3.34
N LEU A 135 13.85 0.84 3.65
CA LEU A 135 14.08 -0.16 4.70
C LEU A 135 13.55 0.31 6.06
N ALA A 136 13.86 1.55 6.45
CA ALA A 136 13.41 2.12 7.71
C ALA A 136 11.87 2.23 7.80
N GLU A 137 11.18 2.55 6.70
CA GLU A 137 9.71 2.55 6.69
C GLU A 137 9.13 1.16 6.86
N PHE A 138 9.65 0.17 6.13
CA PHE A 138 9.17 -1.21 6.23
C PHE A 138 9.46 -1.84 7.60
N GLN A 139 10.57 -1.48 8.25
CA GLN A 139 10.90 -1.97 9.60
C GLN A 139 9.84 -1.58 10.65
N LYS A 140 9.18 -0.43 10.49
CA LYS A 140 8.10 0.02 11.42
C LYS A 140 6.94 -0.98 11.53
N PHE A 141 6.68 -1.80 10.50
CA PHE A 141 5.68 -2.86 10.57
C PHE A 141 6.13 -4.02 11.47
N LEU A 142 7.42 -4.37 11.42
CA LEU A 142 7.98 -5.46 12.21
C LEU A 142 8.11 -5.08 13.69
N ASP A 143 8.40 -3.81 13.97
CA ASP A 143 8.49 -3.28 15.34
C ASP A 143 7.13 -3.25 16.04
N ARG A 144 6.03 -3.36 15.27
CA ARG A 144 4.65 -3.40 15.77
C ARG A 144 4.00 -4.75 15.51
N ARG A 145 4.62 -5.82 16.01
CA ARG A 145 4.19 -7.21 15.77
C ARG A 145 2.69 -7.49 16.00
N SER A 146 2.05 -6.85 16.98
CA SER A 146 0.60 -7.03 17.27
C SER A 146 -0.34 -6.50 16.17
N VAL A 147 0.17 -5.62 15.31
CA VAL A 147 -0.57 -4.95 14.22
C VAL A 147 -0.43 -5.69 12.88
N ALA A 148 0.62 -6.51 12.71
CA ALA A 148 1.01 -7.07 11.42
C ALA A 148 0.56 -8.53 11.17
N VAL A 149 0.06 -9.26 12.19
CA VAL A 149 -0.05 -10.74 12.11
C VAL A 149 -1.02 -11.22 11.03
N ASN A 150 -2.10 -10.50 10.74
CA ASN A 150 -3.12 -10.90 9.75
C ASN A 150 -3.36 -9.87 8.63
N SER A 151 -2.44 -8.92 8.43
CA SER A 151 -2.60 -7.88 7.40
C SER A 151 -1.87 -8.26 6.11
N PRO A 152 -2.52 -8.19 4.94
CA PRO A 152 -1.88 -8.28 3.62
C PRO A 152 -0.65 -7.36 3.48
N LEU A 153 -0.71 -6.10 3.94
CA LEU A 153 0.45 -5.21 3.93
C LEU A 153 1.59 -5.70 4.83
N GLY A 154 1.28 -6.34 5.96
CA GLY A 154 2.29 -6.98 6.81
C GLY A 154 3.05 -8.09 6.07
N ALA A 155 2.36 -8.85 5.23
CA ALA A 155 3.00 -9.84 4.37
C ALA A 155 3.84 -9.18 3.27
N LEU A 156 3.27 -8.21 2.55
CA LEU A 156 3.94 -7.47 1.47
C LEU A 156 5.13 -6.62 1.94
N THR A 157 5.19 -6.30 3.23
CA THR A 157 6.33 -5.59 3.81
C THR A 157 7.62 -6.41 3.71
N ARG A 158 7.56 -7.74 3.81
CA ARG A 158 8.74 -8.62 3.62
C ARG A 158 9.31 -8.48 2.21
N LEU A 159 8.44 -8.40 1.21
CA LEU A 159 8.84 -8.11 -0.17
C LEU A 159 9.44 -6.70 -0.30
N GLY A 160 8.89 -5.70 0.40
CA GLY A 160 9.47 -4.35 0.50
C GLY A 160 10.88 -4.34 1.08
N LEU A 161 11.12 -5.08 2.18
CA LEU A 161 12.44 -5.27 2.79
C LEU A 161 13.40 -5.94 1.81
N ALA A 162 12.97 -6.97 1.10
CA ALA A 162 13.80 -7.67 0.13
C ALA A 162 14.28 -6.74 -1.00
N ARG A 163 13.38 -5.90 -1.51
CA ARG A 163 13.69 -4.87 -2.53
C ARG A 163 14.61 -3.78 -1.97
N ALA A 164 14.40 -3.34 -0.74
CA ALA A 164 15.25 -2.36 -0.07
C ALA A 164 16.69 -2.89 0.10
N TYR A 165 16.84 -4.11 0.62
CA TYR A 165 18.15 -4.76 0.75
C TYR A 165 18.87 -4.94 -0.59
N ASN A 166 18.13 -5.27 -1.66
CA ASN A 166 18.70 -5.36 -2.99
C ASN A 166 19.27 -4.01 -3.46
N LEU A 167 18.56 -2.90 -3.26
CA LEU A 167 19.06 -1.56 -3.59
C LEU A 167 20.31 -1.18 -2.79
N LEU A 168 20.46 -1.73 -1.58
CA LEU A 168 21.63 -1.51 -0.72
C LEU A 168 22.80 -2.46 -1.02
N GLY A 169 22.65 -3.40 -1.97
CA GLY A 169 23.65 -4.42 -2.27
C GLY A 169 23.77 -5.51 -1.21
N GLU A 170 22.83 -5.58 -0.26
CA GLU A 170 22.83 -6.60 0.81
C GLU A 170 22.18 -7.90 0.34
N ASN A 171 22.77 -8.55 -0.68
CA ASN A 171 22.19 -9.69 -1.41
C ASN A 171 21.72 -10.84 -0.50
N ALA A 172 22.51 -11.19 0.51
CA ALA A 172 22.15 -12.25 1.46
C ALA A 172 20.88 -11.92 2.25
N LYS A 173 20.73 -10.67 2.72
CA LYS A 173 19.52 -10.23 3.43
C LYS A 173 18.33 -10.08 2.49
N SER A 174 18.57 -9.61 1.26
CA SER A 174 17.53 -9.55 0.23
C SER A 174 16.96 -10.93 -0.07
N ARG A 175 17.82 -11.93 -0.30
CA ARG A 175 17.45 -13.33 -0.53
C ARG A 175 16.63 -13.89 0.63
N ALA A 176 17.09 -13.72 1.87
CA ALA A 176 16.38 -14.19 3.06
C ALA A 176 14.98 -13.55 3.17
N ALA A 177 14.84 -12.24 2.90
CA ALA A 177 13.56 -11.56 2.98
C ALA A 177 12.56 -12.01 1.88
N TYR A 178 13.04 -12.35 0.68
CA TYR A 178 12.19 -12.99 -0.35
C TYR A 178 11.74 -14.39 0.09
N GLU A 179 12.64 -15.19 0.66
CA GLU A 179 12.31 -16.53 1.16
C GLU A 179 11.27 -16.47 2.29
N ASP A 180 11.39 -15.52 3.21
CA ASP A 180 10.38 -15.25 4.25
C ASP A 180 9.02 -14.90 3.64
N PHE A 181 9.00 -14.08 2.58
CA PHE A 181 7.78 -13.75 1.86
C PHE A 181 7.16 -14.99 1.20
N PHE A 182 7.96 -15.81 0.51
CA PHE A 182 7.48 -17.03 -0.15
C PHE A 182 7.00 -18.09 0.85
N HIS A 183 7.65 -18.20 2.01
CA HIS A 183 7.20 -19.12 3.06
C HIS A 183 5.81 -18.72 3.58
N LEU A 184 5.56 -17.42 3.77
CA LEU A 184 4.24 -16.92 4.17
C LEU A 184 3.18 -17.11 3.08
N TRP A 185 3.58 -17.16 1.81
CA TRP A 185 2.72 -17.26 0.63
C TRP A 185 2.76 -18.65 -0.04
N LYS A 186 3.23 -19.67 0.67
CA LYS A 186 3.44 -21.02 0.08
C LYS A 186 2.17 -21.67 -0.44
N ASP A 187 1.02 -21.35 0.16
CA ASP A 187 -0.30 -21.89 -0.17
C ASP A 187 -1.18 -20.84 -0.89
N ALA A 188 -0.61 -19.70 -1.31
CA ALA A 188 -1.32 -18.68 -2.06
C ALA A 188 -1.50 -19.09 -3.53
N ASP A 189 -2.55 -18.58 -4.18
CA ASP A 189 -2.79 -18.84 -5.60
C ASP A 189 -1.57 -18.40 -6.44
N PRO A 190 -1.04 -19.28 -7.33
CA PRO A 190 0.24 -19.04 -8.00
C PRO A 190 0.18 -17.94 -9.05
N ASP A 191 -1.01 -17.57 -9.52
CA ASP A 191 -1.27 -16.56 -10.53
C ASP A 191 -1.41 -15.14 -9.95
N ILE A 192 -1.27 -14.97 -8.63
CA ILE A 192 -1.27 -13.64 -8.01
C ILE A 192 -0.10 -12.80 -8.56
N PRO A 193 -0.36 -11.65 -9.20
CA PRO A 193 0.68 -10.89 -9.92
C PRO A 193 1.88 -10.49 -9.07
N ILE A 194 1.67 -10.05 -7.82
CA ILE A 194 2.77 -9.65 -6.95
C ILE A 194 3.68 -10.83 -6.56
N LEU A 195 3.14 -12.06 -6.46
CA LEU A 195 3.91 -13.26 -6.19
C LEU A 195 4.76 -13.65 -7.40
N ALA A 196 4.17 -13.61 -8.59
CA ALA A 196 4.89 -13.86 -9.85
C ALA A 196 6.03 -12.84 -10.04
N GLN A 197 5.76 -11.56 -9.78
CA GLN A 197 6.78 -10.50 -9.82
C GLN A 197 7.92 -10.77 -8.83
N ALA A 198 7.59 -11.10 -7.57
CA ALA A 198 8.60 -11.39 -6.54
C ALA A 198 9.49 -12.57 -6.92
N ARG A 199 8.93 -13.64 -7.51
CA ARG A 199 9.73 -14.80 -8.00
C ARG A 199 10.68 -14.39 -9.12
N ALA A 200 10.21 -13.57 -10.06
CA ALA A 200 11.04 -13.06 -11.16
C ALA A 200 12.16 -12.13 -10.65
N GLU A 201 11.89 -11.31 -9.64
CA GLU A 201 12.90 -10.48 -8.97
C GLU A 201 13.94 -11.34 -8.23
N TYR A 202 13.50 -12.31 -7.42
CA TYR A 202 14.38 -13.23 -6.69
C TYR A 202 15.33 -13.99 -7.61
N SER A 203 14.84 -14.50 -8.74
CA SER A 203 15.66 -15.24 -9.71
C SER A 203 16.79 -14.41 -10.34
N ARG A 204 16.67 -13.08 -10.31
CA ARG A 204 17.65 -12.13 -10.86
C ARG A 204 18.67 -11.65 -9.83
N LEU A 205 18.51 -12.00 -8.55
CA LEU A 205 19.52 -11.68 -7.54
C LEU A 205 20.82 -12.40 -7.89
N SER A 206 21.85 -11.65 -8.25
CA SER A 206 23.18 -12.18 -8.48
C SER A 206 23.69 -12.90 -7.22
N HIS A 207 24.49 -13.95 -7.43
CA HIS A 207 25.26 -14.59 -6.36
C HIS A 207 26.24 -13.62 -5.69
#